data_AF-A0A2I4CUL0-F1
#
_entry.id   AF-A0A2I4CUL0-F1
#
_cell.length_a   1.000
_cell.length_b   1.000
_cell.length_c   1.000
_cell.angle_alpha   90.00
_cell.angle_beta   90.00
_cell.angle_gamma   90.00
#
_symmetry.space_group_name_H-M   'P 1'
#
loop_
_entity.id
_entity.type
_entity.pdbx_description
1 polymer ?
#
loop_
_entity_poly.entity_id
_entity_poly.type
_entity_poly.pdbx_seq_one_letter_code
_entity_poly.pdbx_strand_id
1 'polypeptide(L)'
;MGYDIPKGTMVIQNLESVLREEGQWKFPQEFNPENFLNEQGEFVKPEAFMPFSAGPRMCLGEGLARMELFLMMVTLLRKFKFVWPEDAGEPDFTMVFGATLTPKPYKMMVQLRSEQ
;
A
#
# COMPACT_ATOMS: atom_id res chain seq x y z
N MET A 1 32.27 -4.43 5.82
CA MET A 1 32.51 -5.88 5.98
C MET A 1 31.26 -6.58 5.49
N GLY A 2 31.40 -7.56 4.60
CA GLY A 2 30.27 -8.34 4.06
C GLY A 2 30.09 -9.65 4.81
N TYR A 3 29.01 -10.37 4.48
CA TYR A 3 28.76 -11.73 4.94
C TYR A 3 28.84 -12.70 3.75
N ASP A 4 29.36 -13.89 3.98
CA ASP A 4 29.33 -14.97 3.00
C ASP A 4 27.97 -15.68 3.04
N ILE A 5 27.23 -15.65 1.93
CA ILE A 5 25.94 -16.32 1.78
C ILE A 5 26.15 -17.55 0.88
N PRO A 6 26.09 -18.78 1.42
CA PRO A 6 26.30 -19.99 0.63
C PRO A 6 25.34 -20.14 -0.55
N LYS A 7 25.78 -20.83 -1.60
CA LYS A 7 24.90 -21.18 -2.74
C LYS A 7 23.73 -22.04 -2.26
N GLY A 8 22.52 -21.68 -2.68
CA GLY A 8 21.29 -22.41 -2.34
C GLY A 8 20.59 -21.92 -1.07
N THR A 9 21.16 -20.93 -0.37
CA THR A 9 20.50 -20.28 0.76
C THR A 9 19.21 -19.58 0.30
N MET A 10 18.10 -19.88 0.99
CA MET A 10 16.85 -19.17 0.81
C MET A 10 17.00 -17.77 1.42
N VAL A 11 16.71 -16.74 0.62
CA VAL A 11 16.72 -15.35 1.05
C VAL A 11 15.29 -14.83 1.02
N ILE A 12 14.78 -14.43 2.18
CA ILE A 12 13.48 -13.79 2.32
C ILE A 12 13.70 -12.30 2.42
N GLN A 13 13.23 -11.55 1.42
CA GLN A 13 13.28 -10.08 1.45
C GLN A 13 12.15 -9.58 2.35
N ASN A 14 12.50 -8.90 3.45
CA ASN A 14 11.50 -8.22 4.26
C ASN A 14 11.13 -6.88 3.60
N LEU A 15 10.12 -6.91 2.71
CA LEU A 15 9.65 -5.69 2.05
C LEU A 15 8.95 -4.74 3.04
N GLU A 16 8.34 -5.28 4.09
CA GLU A 16 7.63 -4.48 5.08
C GLU A 16 8.58 -3.57 5.85
N SER A 17 9.79 -4.04 6.19
CA SER A 17 10.78 -3.19 6.86
C SER A 17 11.19 -2.00 5.99
N VAL A 18 11.34 -2.18 4.67
CA VAL A 18 11.71 -1.07 3.77
C VAL A 18 10.56 -0.07 3.61
N LEU A 19 9.32 -0.56 3.57
CA LEU A 19 8.12 0.28 3.47
C LEU A 19 7.78 1.03 4.77
N ARG A 20 8.47 0.72 5.88
CA ARG A 20 8.31 1.37 7.20
C ARG A 20 9.62 1.91 7.78
N GLU A 21 10.67 2.03 6.96
CA GLU A 21 11.99 2.47 7.41
C GLU A 21 11.95 3.94 7.86
N GLU A 22 12.28 4.21 9.13
CA GLU A 22 12.14 5.54 9.74
C GLU A 22 12.99 6.61 9.05
N GLY A 23 14.15 6.23 8.50
CA GLY A 23 15.03 7.15 7.77
C GLY A 23 14.58 7.48 6.34
N GLN A 24 13.53 6.82 5.83
CA GLN A 24 13.08 6.95 4.43
C GLN A 24 11.67 7.54 4.31
N TRP A 25 10.86 7.46 5.37
CA TRP A 25 9.47 7.87 5.38
C TRP A 25 9.22 8.96 6.42
N LYS A 26 8.43 9.99 6.09
CA LYS A 26 8.09 11.07 7.02
C LYS A 26 7.24 10.56 8.18
N PHE A 27 6.29 9.66 7.88
CA PHE A 27 5.38 9.02 8.82
C PHE A 27 5.34 7.51 8.55
N PRO A 28 6.33 6.73 9.02
CA PRO A 28 6.49 5.31 8.66
C PRO A 28 5.42 4.38 9.25
N GLN A 29 4.79 4.77 10.35
CA GLN A 29 3.80 3.94 11.07
C GLN A 29 2.35 4.41 10.90
N GLU A 30 2.14 5.46 10.10
CA GLU A 30 0.82 6.06 9.89
C GLU A 30 0.41 5.98 8.42
N PHE A 31 -0.89 5.86 8.18
CA PHE A 31 -1.44 6.09 6.85
C PHE A 31 -1.42 7.59 6.56
N ASN A 32 -0.36 8.06 5.89
CA ASN A 32 -0.18 9.47 5.60
C ASN A 32 0.24 9.71 4.13
N PRO A 33 -0.62 10.34 3.30
CA PRO A 33 -0.29 10.67 1.91
C PRO A 33 0.91 11.62 1.75
N GLU A 34 1.25 12.42 2.77
CA GLU A 34 2.39 13.34 2.74
C GLU A 34 3.74 12.64 2.57
N ASN A 35 3.80 11.33 2.83
CA ASN A 35 4.94 10.47 2.49
C ASN A 35 5.30 10.51 1.00
N PHE A 36 4.36 10.89 0.13
CA PHE A 36 4.53 10.96 -1.32
C PHE A 36 4.46 12.38 -1.89
N LEU A 37 4.50 13.41 -1.04
CA LEU A 37 4.45 14.81 -1.47
C LEU A 37 5.73 15.54 -1.07
N ASN A 38 6.26 16.43 -1.91
CA ASN A 38 7.32 17.36 -1.49
C ASN A 38 6.72 18.60 -0.78
N GLU A 39 7.56 19.54 -0.33
CA GLU A 39 7.10 20.76 0.35
C GLU A 39 6.21 21.65 -0.52
N GLN A 40 6.27 21.48 -1.84
CA GLN A 40 5.46 22.18 -2.82
C GLN A 40 4.13 21.47 -3.12
N GLY A 41 3.89 20.29 -2.51
CA GLY A 41 2.69 19.48 -2.73
C GLY A 41 2.73 18.64 -4.01
N GLU A 42 3.89 18.50 -4.65
CA GLU A 42 4.05 17.69 -5.86
C GLU A 42 4.31 16.23 -5.50
N PHE A 43 3.81 15.31 -6.34
CA PHE A 43 4.05 13.89 -6.15
C PHE A 43 5.53 13.54 -6.32
N VAL A 44 6.08 12.88 -5.31
CA VAL A 44 7.40 12.27 -5.33
C VAL A 44 7.27 10.80 -4.96
N LYS A 45 8.04 9.94 -5.64
CA LYS A 45 8.09 8.50 -5.34
C LYS A 45 9.42 8.21 -4.62
N PRO A 46 9.42 7.97 -3.30
CA PRO A 46 10.62 7.56 -2.58
C PRO A 46 11.22 6.28 -3.18
N GLU A 47 12.55 6.17 -3.23
CA GLU A 47 13.22 4.95 -3.69
C GLU A 47 12.90 3.74 -2.80
N ALA A 48 12.65 3.98 -1.51
CA ALA A 48 12.19 2.97 -0.55
C ALA A 48 10.78 2.43 -0.87
N PHE A 49 10.02 3.03 -1.80
CA PHE A 49 8.73 2.51 -2.22
C PHE A 49 8.88 1.30 -3.16
N MET A 50 9.08 0.13 -2.57
CA MET A 50 9.29 -1.14 -3.30
C MET A 50 8.22 -2.21 -3.03
N PRO A 51 6.91 -1.92 -3.19
CA PRO A 51 5.85 -2.93 -2.99
C PRO A 51 5.88 -4.06 -4.04
N PHE A 52 6.59 -3.86 -5.16
CA PHE A 52 6.72 -4.82 -6.26
C PHE A 52 8.10 -5.51 -6.29
N SER A 53 8.84 -5.47 -5.17
CA SER A 53 10.24 -5.93 -5.06
C SER A 53 11.17 -5.16 -6.01
N ALA A 54 12.37 -5.69 -6.29
CA ALA A 54 13.39 -5.07 -7.12
C ALA A 54 14.23 -6.11 -7.88
N GLY A 55 15.02 -5.64 -8.84
CA GLY A 55 15.95 -6.48 -9.61
C GLY A 55 15.26 -7.38 -10.65
N PRO A 56 15.96 -8.41 -11.15
CA PRO A 56 15.49 -9.23 -12.28
C PRO A 56 14.18 -10.02 -12.04
N ARG A 57 13.74 -10.10 -10.78
CA ARG A 57 12.51 -10.80 -10.36
C ARG A 57 11.45 -9.83 -9.79
N MET A 58 11.59 -8.53 -10.04
CA MET A 58 10.54 -7.57 -9.73
C MET A 58 9.21 -8.00 -10.38
N CYS A 59 8.09 -7.60 -9.78
CA CYS A 59 6.77 -8.01 -10.24
C CYS A 59 6.55 -7.59 -11.70
N LEU A 60 6.45 -8.57 -12.61
CA LEU A 60 6.17 -8.35 -14.02
C LEU A 60 4.84 -7.59 -14.25
N GLY A 61 3.91 -7.72 -13.30
CA GLY A 61 2.58 -7.08 -13.35
C GLY A 61 2.53 -5.65 -12.83
N GLU A 62 3.63 -5.03 -12.39
CA GLU A 62 3.61 -3.68 -11.77
C GLU A 62 2.87 -2.65 -12.63
N GLY A 63 3.16 -2.61 -13.95
CA GLY A 63 2.52 -1.65 -14.85
C GLY A 63 1.00 -1.82 -14.94
N LEU A 64 0.54 -3.07 -15.05
CA LEU A 64 -0.89 -3.40 -15.06
C LEU A 64 -1.55 -3.07 -13.73
N ALA A 65 -0.93 -3.48 -12.61
CA ALA A 65 -1.46 -3.24 -11.27
C ALA A 65 -1.61 -1.73 -10.97
N ARG A 66 -0.63 -0.90 -11.37
CA ARG A 66 -0.72 0.56 -11.21
C ARG A 66 -1.89 1.16 -12.00
N MET A 67 -2.08 0.71 -13.24
CA MET A 67 -3.19 1.15 -14.08
C MET A 67 -4.54 0.76 -13.46
N GLU A 68 -4.68 -0.50 -13.05
CA GLU A 68 -5.90 -1.02 -12.44
C GLU A 68 -6.22 -0.29 -11.13
N LEU A 69 -5.25 -0.14 -10.23
CA LEU A 69 -5.42 0.58 -8.96
C LEU A 69 -5.90 2.00 -9.19
N PHE A 70 -5.25 2.74 -10.10
CA PHE A 70 -5.64 4.12 -10.39
C PHE A 70 -7.05 4.22 -10.98
N LEU A 71 -7.34 3.43 -12.02
CA LEU A 71 -8.63 3.48 -12.71
C LEU A 71 -9.77 3.03 -11.79
N MET A 72 -9.61 1.93 -11.07
CA MET A 72 -10.64 1.42 -10.15
C MET A 72 -10.87 2.41 -9.01
N MET A 73 -9.81 2.87 -8.34
CA MET A 73 -9.92 3.80 -7.21
C MET A 73 -10.59 5.11 -7.62
N VAL A 74 -10.13 5.75 -8.70
CA VAL A 74 -10.70 7.01 -9.17
C VAL A 74 -12.16 6.82 -9.61
N THR A 75 -12.46 5.74 -10.35
CA THR A 75 -13.83 5.48 -10.82
C THR A 75 -14.79 5.27 -9.65
N LEU A 76 -14.39 4.45 -8.67
CA LEU A 76 -15.20 4.18 -7.50
C LEU A 76 -15.40 5.43 -6.63
N LEU A 77 -14.33 6.17 -6.34
CA LEU A 77 -14.40 7.36 -5.49
C LEU A 77 -15.09 8.56 -6.15
N ARG A 78 -15.06 8.66 -7.49
CA ARG A 78 -15.83 9.68 -8.24
C ARG A 78 -17.32 9.41 -8.22
N LYS A 79 -17.74 8.14 -8.27
CA LYS A 79 -19.15 7.76 -8.37
C LYS A 79 -19.80 7.54 -7.01
N PHE A 80 -19.04 7.04 -6.04
CA PHE A 80 -19.57 6.62 -4.76
C PHE A 80 -18.90 7.32 -3.57
N LYS A 81 -19.64 7.38 -2.46
CA LYS A 81 -19.14 7.67 -1.13
C LYS A 81 -19.15 6.36 -0.34
N PHE A 82 -18.00 5.99 0.20
CA PHE A 82 -17.84 4.85 1.09
C PHE A 82 -17.99 5.35 2.53
N VAL A 83 -18.91 4.74 3.27
CA VAL A 83 -19.27 5.15 4.64
C VAL A 83 -19.14 3.94 5.55
N TRP A 84 -18.46 4.15 6.68
CA TRP A 84 -18.38 3.14 7.74
C TRP A 84 -19.77 2.96 8.40
N PRO A 85 -20.28 1.74 8.57
CA PRO A 85 -21.59 1.53 9.18
C PRO A 85 -21.63 1.97 10.65
N GLU A 86 -22.69 2.67 11.06
CA GLU A 86 -22.84 3.19 12.43
C GLU A 86 -22.91 2.07 13.48
N ASP A 87 -23.46 0.91 13.10
CA ASP A 87 -23.61 -0.27 13.93
C ASP A 87 -22.39 -1.20 13.94
N ALA A 88 -21.34 -0.88 13.16
CA ALA A 88 -20.14 -1.72 13.02
C ALA A 88 -19.06 -1.47 14.10
N GLY A 89 -19.26 -0.51 15.01
CA GLY A 89 -18.26 -0.17 16.04
C GLY A 89 -16.99 0.46 15.46
N GLU A 90 -15.85 0.32 16.12
CA GLU A 90 -14.56 0.78 15.58
C GLU A 90 -14.00 -0.21 14.55
N PRO A 91 -13.40 0.27 13.43
CA PRO A 91 -12.75 -0.62 12.48
C PRO A 91 -11.57 -1.38 13.11
N ASP A 92 -11.53 -2.70 12.90
CA ASP A 92 -10.39 -3.53 13.27
C ASP A 92 -9.33 -3.52 12.16
N PHE A 93 -8.20 -2.89 12.44
CA PHE A 93 -7.07 -2.78 11.51
C PHE A 93 -6.06 -3.95 11.62
N THR A 94 -6.36 -4.98 12.41
CA THR A 94 -5.50 -6.17 12.51
C THR A 94 -5.48 -6.92 11.17
N MET A 95 -4.27 -7.06 10.61
CA MET A 95 -4.07 -7.76 9.34
C MET A 95 -4.10 -9.28 9.51
N VAL A 96 -4.62 -9.98 8.51
CA VAL A 96 -4.50 -11.43 8.38
C VAL A 96 -3.19 -11.73 7.64
N PHE A 97 -2.27 -12.40 8.34
CA PHE A 97 -0.97 -12.77 7.78
C PHE A 97 -1.08 -14.05 6.92
N GLY A 98 -0.50 -14.02 5.73
CA GLY A 98 -0.44 -15.12 4.78
C GLY A 98 0.61 -14.86 3.70
N ALA A 99 0.44 -15.45 2.51
CA ALA A 99 1.27 -15.10 1.36
C ALA A 99 1.15 -13.61 0.97
N THR A 100 0.00 -13.00 1.26
CA THR A 100 -0.27 -11.56 1.18
C THR A 100 -0.85 -11.09 2.50
N LEU A 101 -0.70 -9.80 2.82
CA LEU A 101 -1.40 -9.17 3.94
C LEU A 101 -2.78 -8.70 3.48
N THR A 102 -3.83 -9.14 4.16
CA THR A 102 -5.21 -8.73 3.84
C THR A 102 -5.95 -8.22 5.08
N PRO A 103 -6.91 -7.30 4.95
CA PRO A 103 -7.79 -6.95 6.05
C PRO A 103 -8.68 -8.15 6.43
N LYS A 104 -9.18 -8.17 7.68
CA LYS A 104 -10.28 -9.06 8.06
C LYS A 104 -11.54 -8.71 7.24
N PRO A 105 -12.48 -9.64 7.03
CA PRO A 105 -13.74 -9.34 6.36
C PRO A 105 -14.49 -8.18 7.05
N TYR A 106 -14.83 -7.14 6.29
CA TYR A 106 -15.60 -5.99 6.76
C TYR A 106 -16.72 -5.63 5.77
N LYS A 107 -17.68 -4.85 6.24
CA LYS A 107 -18.76 -4.29 5.40
C LYS A 107 -18.63 -2.77 5.38
N MET A 108 -18.99 -2.17 4.25
CA MET A 108 -19.14 -0.72 4.12
C MET A 108 -20.47 -0.40 3.47
N MET A 109 -21.05 0.74 3.84
CA MET A 109 -22.14 1.33 3.07
C MET A 109 -21.56 2.07 1.88
N VAL A 110 -22.16 1.86 0.70
CA VAL A 110 -21.75 2.52 -0.54
C VAL A 110 -22.93 3.33 -1.06
N GLN A 111 -22.76 4.64 -1.11
CA GLN A 111 -23.81 5.59 -1.53
C GLN A 111 -23.40 6.22 -2.86
N LEU A 112 -24.32 6.33 -3.81
CA LEU A 112 -24.08 7.11 -5.03
C LEU A 112 -23.88 8.58 -4.64
N ARG A 113 -22.83 9.23 -5.17
CA ARG A 113 -22.70 10.69 -5.05
C ARG A 113 -23.79 11.33 -5.90
N SER A 114 -24.50 12.30 -5.34
CA SER A 114 -25.42 13.14 -6.12
C SER A 114 -24.63 13.82 -7.25
N GLU A 115 -25.23 13.90 -8.44
CA GLU A 115 -24.68 14.71 -9.53
C GLU A 115 -24.53 16.16 -9.02
N GLN A 116 -23.34 16.73 -9.22
CA GLN A 116 -23.15 18.18 -9.10
C GLN A 116 -23.75 18.87 -10.31
#